data_AF-A0A819CZ75-F1
#
_entry.id   AF-A0A819CZ75-F1
#
_cell.length_a   1.000
_cell.length_b   1.000
_cell.length_c   1.000
_cell.angle_alpha   90.00
_cell.angle_beta   90.00
_cell.angle_gamma   90.00
#
_symmetry.space_group_name_H-M   'P 1'
#
loop_
_entity.id
_entity.type
_entity.pdbx_description
1 polymer ?
#
loop_
_entity_poly.entity_id
_entity_poly.type
_entity_poly.pdbx_seq_one_letter_code
_entity_poly.pdbx_strand_id
1 'polypeptide(L)'
;MKKTFDSNWNKSEQHLTQKFSEPLFGHSIEFDYKRDIKCLSKVLQNYNINHTLDLDFILRFLSSYKYEKRMILVHGLEYEYDYKIIKMICEQPESSIRLCTLAMVIDPIELYVRDFYDLLISKQTDENNCDILRKLLEILLALNNYDIQKFKEIYENLFKNSLENDIELIHDKKSIMSKLLIQLLEGKRCEVNAHSISVAKTIAGQLYEVRQGTSDIDSDTYTQLFTRDSFSQLAAIFDIYEDKYGQSIQEAIEHQFKNEIEIKCFQDMVEYIRLPNNYYSKILRQALDEIPIDYKTLIRIIIGHQSKDLDEIKLEYSKIYDETLDKTIEDCIDIPGIKHAFIMIITSGKKLLSSHCERAIFGRRNHSSPTNSRLSPTNSRLSPTNSRLSPTNSRLSPTNSRLSPTNSRLSPIIMGGMEIKHRSQEAIDKLAHILKIKRPH
;
A
#
# COMPACT_ATOMS: atom_id res chain seq x y z
N MET A 1 28.27 -64.69 -8.95
CA MET A 1 27.03 -65.45 -9.18
C MET A 1 25.91 -64.65 -8.57
N LYS A 2 25.13 -63.95 -9.39
CA LYS A 2 23.98 -64.51 -10.09
C LYS A 2 22.96 -65.06 -9.10
N LYS A 3 21.77 -64.48 -9.26
CA LYS A 3 20.50 -65.19 -9.26
C LYS A 3 20.00 -65.50 -7.84
N THR A 4 18.73 -65.31 -7.58
CA THR A 4 17.57 -65.58 -8.46
C THR A 4 16.45 -64.68 -7.94
N PHE A 5 15.72 -64.00 -8.84
CA PHE A 5 14.41 -64.50 -9.31
C PHE A 5 13.50 -64.87 -8.14
N ASP A 6 12.28 -64.41 -8.02
CA ASP A 6 11.37 -63.62 -8.84
C ASP A 6 10.05 -63.80 -8.08
N SER A 7 9.03 -63.02 -8.43
CA SER A 7 7.62 -63.34 -8.18
C SER A 7 7.18 -63.40 -6.69
N ASN A 8 6.38 -62.49 -6.15
CA ASN A 8 5.33 -61.69 -6.77
C ASN A 8 5.28 -60.29 -6.11
N TRP A 9 5.43 -59.17 -6.81
CA TRP A 9 4.73 -58.65 -8.00
C TRP A 9 3.53 -57.75 -7.63
N ASN A 10 3.84 -56.45 -7.67
CA ASN A 10 3.09 -55.36 -8.31
C ASN A 10 1.70 -54.92 -7.82
N LYS A 11 1.57 -53.58 -7.92
CA LYS A 11 0.39 -52.70 -7.89
C LYS A 11 0.03 -52.28 -6.46
N SER A 12 0.35 -51.06 -6.01
CA SER A 12 0.07 -49.79 -6.70
C SER A 12 0.90 -48.61 -6.17
N GLU A 13 2.18 -48.55 -6.53
CA GLU A 13 2.95 -47.30 -6.67
C GLU A 13 2.66 -46.65 -8.04
N GLN A 14 1.39 -46.40 -8.34
CA GLN A 14 0.94 -45.66 -9.54
C GLN A 14 -0.15 -44.61 -9.29
N HIS A 15 -0.49 -44.30 -8.03
CA HIS A 15 -1.38 -43.18 -7.70
C HIS A 15 -0.86 -42.53 -6.42
N LEU A 16 0.12 -41.63 -6.50
CA LEU A 16 -0.08 -40.20 -6.21
C LEU A 16 1.05 -39.34 -6.85
N THR A 17 1.63 -39.83 -7.95
CA THR A 17 2.50 -39.10 -8.88
C THR A 17 1.95 -39.20 -10.31
N GLN A 18 0.76 -38.61 -10.51
CA GLN A 18 0.12 -38.25 -11.80
C GLN A 18 -1.16 -37.50 -11.39
N LYS A 19 -1.42 -36.21 -11.64
CA LYS A 19 -0.90 -35.13 -12.50
C LYS A 19 -0.32 -34.04 -11.57
N PHE A 20 0.78 -33.35 -11.82
CA PHE A 20 1.00 -32.47 -12.96
C PHE A 20 2.48 -32.53 -13.38
N SER A 21 2.72 -33.09 -14.55
CA SER A 21 3.91 -32.85 -15.34
C SER A 21 3.40 -32.29 -16.68
N GLU A 22 3.45 -30.97 -16.84
CA GLU A 22 3.63 -30.22 -18.09
C GLU A 22 3.46 -28.70 -17.83
N PRO A 23 4.06 -27.83 -18.67
CA PRO A 23 4.64 -26.56 -18.24
C PRO A 23 3.57 -25.47 -18.14
N LEU A 24 3.63 -24.67 -17.08
CA LEU A 24 2.89 -23.41 -17.00
C LEU A 24 3.87 -22.30 -16.66
N PHE A 25 4.87 -22.12 -17.52
CA PHE A 25 5.61 -20.87 -17.59
C PHE A 25 5.47 -20.33 -19.00
N GLY A 26 4.77 -19.21 -19.07
CA GLY A 26 4.23 -18.62 -20.28
C GLY A 26 2.89 -17.98 -19.96
N HIS A 27 2.94 -16.69 -19.61
CA HIS A 27 1.81 -15.76 -19.38
C HIS A 27 1.43 -15.58 -17.91
N SER A 28 1.20 -14.31 -17.54
CA SER A 28 0.77 -13.74 -16.25
C SER A 28 0.57 -14.73 -15.08
N ILE A 29 1.24 -14.51 -13.94
CA ILE A 29 1.00 -15.26 -12.70
C ILE A 29 -0.50 -15.24 -12.39
N GLU A 30 -1.18 -16.34 -12.68
CA GLU A 30 -2.60 -16.47 -12.40
C GLU A 30 -2.76 -16.53 -10.88
N PHE A 31 -3.67 -15.69 -10.36
CA PHE A 31 -3.95 -15.60 -8.93
C PHE A 31 -4.58 -16.91 -8.45
N ASP A 32 -3.91 -17.60 -7.53
CA ASP A 32 -4.41 -18.80 -6.85
C ASP A 32 -4.36 -18.57 -5.35
N TYR A 33 -5.52 -18.22 -4.78
CA TYR A 33 -5.66 -17.92 -3.37
C TYR A 33 -5.01 -18.96 -2.45
N LYS A 34 -5.26 -20.27 -2.68
CA LYS A 34 -4.77 -21.33 -1.78
C LYS A 34 -3.26 -21.48 -1.84
N ARG A 35 -2.69 -21.41 -3.05
CA ARG A 35 -1.23 -21.45 -3.25
C ARG A 35 -0.58 -20.20 -2.64
N ASP A 36 -1.13 -19.04 -2.96
CA ASP A 36 -0.53 -17.74 -2.69
C ASP A 36 -0.58 -17.40 -1.20
N ILE A 37 -1.71 -17.66 -0.53
CA ILE A 37 -1.83 -17.45 0.92
C ILE A 37 -0.92 -18.39 1.70
N LYS A 38 -0.79 -19.65 1.26
CA LYS A 38 0.12 -20.63 1.87
C LYS A 38 1.58 -20.26 1.65
N CYS A 39 1.90 -19.61 0.53
CA CYS A 39 3.22 -19.08 0.26
C CYS A 39 3.56 -17.95 1.24
N LEU A 40 2.68 -16.96 1.36
CA LEU A 40 2.85 -15.85 2.30
C LEU A 40 2.90 -16.34 3.75
N SER A 41 2.01 -17.25 4.17
CA SER A 41 1.98 -17.73 5.55
C SER A 41 3.30 -18.41 5.95
N LYS A 42 3.95 -19.15 5.05
CA LYS A 42 5.28 -19.74 5.30
C LYS A 42 6.36 -18.68 5.49
N VAL A 43 6.33 -17.58 4.74
CA VAL A 43 7.31 -16.49 4.90
C VAL A 43 7.10 -15.79 6.24
N LEU A 44 5.84 -15.61 6.63
CA LEU A 44 5.45 -14.99 7.89
C LEU A 44 5.73 -15.87 9.13
N GLN A 45 5.89 -17.18 8.98
CA GLN A 45 6.26 -18.07 10.10
C GLN A 45 7.57 -17.69 10.78
N ASN A 46 8.54 -17.13 10.03
CA ASN A 46 9.81 -16.69 10.59
C ASN A 46 9.64 -15.64 11.68
N TYR A 47 8.64 -14.76 11.55
CA TYR A 47 8.36 -13.73 12.54
C TYR A 47 8.02 -14.32 13.92
N ASN A 48 7.35 -15.47 13.99
CA ASN A 48 7.07 -16.13 15.28
C ASN A 48 8.33 -16.70 15.96
N ILE A 49 9.44 -16.84 15.23
CA ILE A 49 10.69 -17.42 15.75
C ILE A 49 11.62 -16.32 16.23
N ASN A 50 11.77 -15.25 15.47
CA ASN A 50 12.78 -14.21 15.72
C ASN A 50 12.29 -12.77 15.45
N HIS A 51 10.99 -12.56 15.26
CA HIS A 51 10.38 -11.26 14.94
C HIS A 51 10.92 -10.58 13.67
N THR A 52 11.55 -11.34 12.76
CA THR A 52 12.05 -10.80 11.49
C THR A 52 11.14 -11.19 10.32
N LEU A 53 11.02 -10.27 9.36
CA LEU A 53 10.31 -10.49 8.10
C LEU A 53 11.26 -10.35 6.90
N ASP A 54 11.07 -11.23 5.91
CA ASP A 54 11.68 -11.06 4.59
C ASP A 54 10.86 -10.05 3.77
N LEU A 55 11.08 -8.76 4.05
CA LEU A 55 10.38 -7.66 3.40
C LEU A 55 10.63 -7.61 1.88
N ASP A 56 11.82 -7.99 1.41
CA ASP A 56 12.13 -8.04 -0.03
C ASP A 56 11.30 -9.12 -0.72
N PHE A 57 11.20 -10.31 -0.14
CA PHE A 57 10.33 -11.35 -0.68
C PHE A 57 8.86 -10.91 -0.71
N ILE A 58 8.34 -10.40 0.43
CA ILE A 58 6.93 -9.99 0.54
C ILE A 58 6.62 -8.92 -0.51
N LEU A 59 7.48 -7.91 -0.64
CA LEU A 59 7.31 -6.82 -1.58
C LEU A 59 7.28 -7.31 -3.04
N ARG A 60 8.23 -8.17 -3.45
CA ARG A 60 8.26 -8.75 -4.81
C ARG A 60 7.07 -9.65 -5.10
N PHE A 61 6.65 -10.43 -4.10
CA PHE A 61 5.50 -11.30 -4.23
C PHE A 61 4.23 -10.48 -4.45
N LEU A 62 4.01 -9.46 -3.61
CA LEU A 62 2.82 -8.62 -3.67
C LEU A 62 2.80 -7.72 -4.92
N SER A 63 3.95 -7.26 -5.42
CA SER A 63 4.03 -6.44 -6.64
C SER A 63 3.60 -7.17 -7.91
N SER A 64 3.49 -8.50 -7.86
CA SER A 64 2.95 -9.31 -8.95
C SER A 64 1.42 -9.23 -9.06
N TYR A 65 0.74 -8.66 -8.06
CA TYR A 65 -0.71 -8.61 -7.96
C TYR A 65 -1.24 -7.18 -7.93
N LYS A 66 -2.43 -6.99 -8.53
CA LYS A 66 -3.23 -5.77 -8.37
C LYS A 66 -3.73 -5.60 -6.94
N TYR A 67 -4.05 -4.37 -6.58
CA TYR A 67 -4.51 -3.98 -5.24
C TYR A 67 -5.59 -4.91 -4.66
N GLU A 68 -6.63 -5.21 -5.43
CA GLU A 68 -7.78 -6.01 -4.96
C GLU A 68 -7.34 -7.41 -4.54
N LYS A 69 -6.40 -8.01 -5.29
CA LYS A 69 -5.86 -9.33 -5.00
C LYS A 69 -4.92 -9.31 -3.79
N ARG A 70 -4.15 -8.23 -3.61
CA ARG A 70 -3.34 -8.04 -2.41
C ARG A 70 -4.21 -7.96 -1.16
N MET A 71 -5.30 -7.19 -1.20
CA MET A 71 -6.21 -7.07 -0.05
C MET A 71 -6.88 -8.40 0.30
N ILE A 72 -7.28 -9.21 -0.70
CA ILE A 72 -7.79 -10.56 -0.45
C ILE A 72 -6.77 -11.43 0.30
N LEU A 73 -5.49 -11.35 -0.07
CA LEU A 73 -4.42 -12.09 0.63
C LEU A 73 -4.20 -11.55 2.04
N VAL A 74 -4.19 -10.23 2.24
CA VAL A 74 -4.03 -9.60 3.55
C VAL A 74 -5.14 -10.02 4.50
N HIS A 75 -6.41 -9.90 4.09
CA HIS A 75 -7.55 -10.34 4.91
C HIS A 75 -7.55 -11.86 5.13
N GLY A 76 -7.15 -12.63 4.13
CA GLY A 76 -7.01 -14.08 4.26
C GLY A 76 -5.98 -14.48 5.32
N LEU A 77 -4.84 -13.79 5.38
CA LEU A 77 -3.78 -14.08 6.36
C LEU A 77 -4.27 -13.86 7.79
N GLU A 78 -5.04 -12.79 8.02
CA GLU A 78 -5.64 -12.53 9.32
C GLU A 78 -6.73 -13.56 9.64
N TYR A 79 -7.59 -13.90 8.69
CA TYR A 79 -8.70 -14.83 8.92
C TYR A 79 -8.25 -16.30 9.12
N GLU A 80 -7.34 -16.81 8.29
CA GLU A 80 -6.95 -18.24 8.30
C GLU A 80 -5.79 -18.54 9.24
N TYR A 81 -4.89 -17.58 9.47
CA TYR A 81 -3.64 -17.80 10.21
C TYR A 81 -3.47 -16.88 11.42
N ASP A 82 -4.40 -15.95 11.68
CA ASP A 82 -4.29 -14.90 12.71
C ASP A 82 -3.02 -14.02 12.54
N TYR A 83 -2.54 -13.91 11.31
CA TYR A 83 -1.37 -13.10 10.97
C TYR A 83 -1.76 -11.67 10.64
N LYS A 84 -1.54 -10.76 11.60
CA LYS A 84 -1.74 -9.32 11.45
C LYS A 84 -0.57 -8.67 10.71
N ILE A 85 -0.46 -8.96 9.41
CA ILE A 85 0.71 -8.59 8.58
C ILE A 85 1.07 -7.11 8.66
N ILE A 86 0.07 -6.21 8.71
CA ILE A 86 0.28 -4.76 8.85
C ILE A 86 1.08 -4.46 10.13
N LYS A 87 0.63 -5.00 11.27
CA LYS A 87 1.32 -4.84 12.56
C LYS A 87 2.73 -5.43 12.51
N MET A 88 2.87 -6.63 11.95
CA MET A 88 4.16 -7.31 11.86
C MET A 88 5.18 -6.51 11.02
N ILE A 89 4.74 -5.87 9.94
CA ILE A 89 5.56 -4.97 9.12
C ILE A 89 5.91 -3.69 9.89
N CYS A 90 4.95 -3.08 10.58
CA CYS A 90 5.18 -1.86 11.36
C CYS A 90 6.23 -2.05 12.47
N GLU A 91 6.31 -3.26 13.05
CA GLU A 91 7.31 -3.61 14.06
C GLU A 91 8.72 -3.88 13.51
N GLN A 92 8.88 -3.98 12.19
CA GLN A 92 10.21 -4.05 11.58
C GLN A 92 10.93 -2.70 11.67
N PRO A 93 12.28 -2.67 11.68
CA PRO A 93 13.05 -1.43 11.67
C PRO A 93 12.67 -0.50 10.52
N GLU A 94 12.62 0.80 10.82
CA GLU A 94 12.27 1.81 9.84
C GLU A 94 13.25 1.82 8.65
N SER A 95 12.69 1.73 7.46
CA SER A 95 13.44 1.69 6.20
C SER A 95 12.50 1.94 5.02
N SER A 96 13.04 2.39 3.89
CA SER A 96 12.25 2.59 2.66
C SER A 96 11.57 1.30 2.20
N ILE A 97 12.21 0.14 2.40
CA ILE A 97 11.62 -1.15 2.03
C ILE A 97 10.46 -1.53 2.95
N ARG A 98 10.55 -1.23 4.25
CA ARG A 98 9.42 -1.40 5.19
C ARG A 98 8.25 -0.53 4.77
N LEU A 99 8.49 0.75 4.48
CA LEU A 99 7.46 1.69 4.03
C LEU A 99 6.80 1.22 2.73
N CYS A 100 7.61 0.82 1.74
CA CYS A 100 7.09 0.33 0.46
C CYS A 100 6.30 -0.97 0.63
N THR A 101 6.74 -1.88 1.52
CA THR A 101 6.01 -3.13 1.80
C THR A 101 4.69 -2.85 2.52
N LEU A 102 4.69 -1.92 3.47
CA LEU A 102 3.49 -1.49 4.18
C LEU A 102 2.46 -0.91 3.19
N ALA A 103 2.90 -0.02 2.30
CA ALA A 103 2.06 0.57 1.24
C ALA A 103 1.39 -0.46 0.33
N MET A 104 1.96 -1.67 0.19
CA MET A 104 1.39 -2.75 -0.62
C MET A 104 0.27 -3.52 0.08
N VAL A 105 0.15 -3.41 1.41
CA VAL A 105 -0.79 -4.17 2.25
C VAL A 105 -1.84 -3.30 2.94
N ILE A 106 -1.85 -1.99 2.70
CA ILE A 106 -2.84 -1.06 3.24
C ILE A 106 -3.63 -0.36 2.14
N ASP A 107 -4.74 0.25 2.51
CA ASP A 107 -5.52 1.13 1.64
C ASP A 107 -4.72 2.39 1.27
N PRO A 108 -4.81 2.90 0.03
CA PRO A 108 -4.11 4.12 -0.36
C PRO A 108 -4.39 5.33 0.54
N ILE A 109 -5.61 5.45 1.10
CA ILE A 109 -5.92 6.54 2.04
C ILE A 109 -5.17 6.34 3.36
N GLU A 110 -5.01 5.11 3.84
CA GLU A 110 -4.18 4.85 5.02
C GLU A 110 -2.71 5.18 4.77
N LEU A 111 -2.19 4.89 3.56
CA LEU A 111 -0.84 5.31 3.16
C LEU A 111 -0.69 6.83 3.26
N TYR A 112 -1.63 7.59 2.69
CA TYR A 112 -1.62 9.05 2.74
C TYR A 112 -1.71 9.59 4.16
N VAL A 113 -2.56 9.00 5.01
CA VAL A 113 -2.70 9.38 6.43
C VAL A 113 -1.40 9.19 7.20
N ARG A 114 -0.73 8.05 7.02
CA ARG A 114 0.55 7.75 7.69
C ARG A 114 1.64 8.71 7.24
N ASP A 115 1.73 8.97 5.95
CA ASP A 115 2.72 9.88 5.38
C ASP A 115 2.47 11.34 5.82
N PHE A 116 1.21 11.76 5.84
CA PHE A 116 0.82 13.07 6.35
C PHE A 116 1.22 13.25 7.81
N TYR A 117 0.95 12.25 8.67
CA TYR A 117 1.36 12.27 10.07
C TYR A 117 2.88 12.37 10.25
N ASP A 118 3.64 11.57 9.49
CA ASP A 118 5.10 11.63 9.52
C ASP A 118 5.62 13.02 9.10
N LEU A 119 5.00 13.64 8.09
CA LEU A 119 5.33 15.00 7.65
C LEU A 119 5.01 16.04 8.73
N LEU A 120 3.88 15.91 9.41
CA LEU A 120 3.53 16.77 10.55
C LEU A 120 4.58 16.70 11.66
N ILE A 121 4.98 15.48 12.08
CA ILE A 121 6.04 15.30 13.09
C ILE A 121 7.35 15.90 12.59
N SER A 122 7.72 15.64 11.34
CA SER A 122 8.96 16.14 10.76
C SER A 122 9.02 17.67 10.78
N LYS A 123 7.88 18.34 10.55
CA LYS A 123 7.80 19.81 10.60
C LYS A 123 7.99 20.38 12.01
N GLN A 124 7.51 19.67 13.04
CA GLN A 124 7.76 20.05 14.44
C GLN A 124 9.25 19.99 14.78
N THR A 125 10.00 19.08 14.16
CA THR A 125 11.43 18.87 14.43
C THR A 125 12.36 19.70 13.55
N ASP A 126 11.95 20.04 12.33
CA ASP A 126 12.73 20.82 11.36
C ASP A 126 11.89 21.95 10.75
N GLU A 127 11.84 23.07 11.48
CA GLU A 127 11.07 24.26 11.08
C GLU A 127 11.54 24.83 9.73
N ASN A 128 12.78 24.56 9.30
CA ASN A 128 13.36 25.14 8.09
C ASN A 128 13.02 24.37 6.82
N ASN A 129 12.54 23.13 6.92
CA ASN A 129 12.15 22.36 5.74
C ASN A 129 10.81 22.91 5.20
N CYS A 130 10.92 23.76 4.18
CA CYS A 130 9.81 24.43 3.53
C CYS A 130 8.99 23.51 2.62
N ASP A 131 9.60 22.46 2.08
CA ASP A 131 8.94 21.53 1.17
C ASP A 131 7.94 20.61 1.87
N ILE A 132 8.01 20.46 3.21
CA ILE A 132 7.02 19.69 3.97
C ILE A 132 5.60 20.21 3.73
N LEU A 133 5.42 21.54 3.67
CA LEU A 133 4.09 22.13 3.48
C LEU A 133 3.51 21.82 2.11
N ARG A 134 4.38 21.81 1.09
CA ARG A 134 4.01 21.43 -0.27
C ARG A 134 3.64 19.96 -0.36
N LYS A 135 4.35 19.07 0.37
CA LYS A 135 4.01 17.63 0.46
C LYS A 135 2.69 17.38 1.21
N LEU A 136 2.43 18.11 2.30
CA LEU A 136 1.13 18.05 3.00
C LEU A 136 -0.01 18.50 2.08
N LEU A 137 0.20 19.58 1.33
CA LEU A 137 -0.76 20.06 0.34
C LEU A 137 -1.00 19.04 -0.77
N GLU A 138 0.07 18.48 -1.36
CA GLU A 138 -0.02 17.48 -2.43
C GLU A 138 -0.87 16.27 -2.03
N ILE A 139 -0.71 15.77 -0.80
CA ILE A 139 -1.52 14.68 -0.25
C ILE A 139 -3.02 15.04 -0.26
N LEU A 140 -3.39 16.23 0.21
CA LEU A 140 -4.80 16.62 0.36
C LEU A 140 -5.43 17.05 -0.97
N LEU A 141 -4.65 17.62 -1.88
CA LEU A 141 -5.13 18.19 -3.14
C LEU A 141 -5.80 17.14 -4.05
N ALA A 142 -5.34 15.88 -3.96
CA ALA A 142 -5.83 14.76 -4.76
C ALA A 142 -7.12 14.12 -4.22
N LEU A 143 -7.54 14.47 -3.01
CA LEU A 143 -8.63 13.79 -2.32
C LEU A 143 -9.98 14.47 -2.62
N ASN A 144 -10.97 13.65 -2.94
CA ASN A 144 -12.36 14.08 -3.00
C ASN A 144 -12.95 14.17 -1.58
N ASN A 145 -14.15 14.73 -1.45
CA ASN A 145 -14.81 14.96 -0.16
C ASN A 145 -15.06 13.65 0.62
N TYR A 146 -15.34 12.54 -0.08
CA TYR A 146 -15.51 11.22 0.54
C TYR A 146 -14.18 10.70 1.10
N ASP A 147 -13.11 10.79 0.32
CA ASP A 147 -11.77 10.37 0.71
C ASP A 147 -11.25 11.23 1.86
N ILE A 148 -11.54 12.53 1.90
CA ILE A 148 -11.22 13.42 3.04
C ILE A 148 -11.91 12.96 4.32
N GLN A 149 -13.18 12.54 4.24
CA GLN A 149 -13.89 12.03 5.43
C GLN A 149 -13.26 10.73 5.94
N LYS A 150 -12.94 9.81 5.02
CA LYS A 150 -12.23 8.56 5.34
C LYS A 150 -10.83 8.82 5.90
N PHE A 151 -10.11 9.79 5.33
CA PHE A 151 -8.79 10.22 5.78
C PHE A 151 -8.81 10.64 7.26
N LYS A 152 -9.76 11.50 7.64
CA LYS A 152 -9.94 11.94 9.03
C LYS A 152 -10.24 10.79 9.99
N GLU A 153 -11.17 9.91 9.61
CA GLU A 153 -11.51 8.74 10.43
C GLU A 153 -10.30 7.82 10.65
N ILE A 154 -9.53 7.54 9.60
CA ILE A 154 -8.33 6.71 9.70
C ILE A 154 -7.26 7.40 10.56
N TYR A 155 -7.07 8.70 10.42
CA TYR A 155 -6.10 9.47 11.22
C TYR A 155 -6.40 9.36 12.71
N GLU A 156 -7.63 9.69 13.13
CA GLU A 156 -8.04 9.61 14.53
C GLU A 156 -7.94 8.18 15.07
N ASN A 157 -8.28 7.18 14.25
CA ASN A 157 -8.20 5.79 14.62
C ASN A 157 -6.77 5.31 14.84
N LEU A 158 -5.82 5.74 14.01
CA LEU A 158 -4.42 5.33 14.09
C LEU A 158 -3.65 6.07 15.19
N PHE A 159 -3.82 7.39 15.29
CA PHE A 159 -2.95 8.23 16.11
C PHE A 159 -3.59 8.69 17.42
N LYS A 160 -4.90 8.44 17.60
CA LYS A 160 -5.66 8.81 18.81
C LYS A 160 -5.61 10.31 19.15
N ASN A 161 -5.35 11.14 18.14
CA ASN A 161 -5.31 12.59 18.20
C ASN A 161 -6.25 13.20 17.16
N SER A 162 -6.62 14.46 17.39
CA SER A 162 -7.36 15.25 16.39
C SER A 162 -6.38 15.80 15.35
N LEU A 163 -6.71 15.56 14.09
CA LEU A 163 -5.96 16.02 12.93
C LEU A 163 -5.82 17.54 12.88
N GLU A 164 -6.91 18.26 13.12
CA GLU A 164 -6.95 19.71 13.12
C GLU A 164 -6.08 20.29 14.25
N ASN A 165 -6.14 19.69 15.44
CA ASN A 165 -5.29 20.10 16.56
C ASN A 165 -3.79 19.90 16.23
N ASP A 166 -3.43 18.78 15.61
CA ASP A 166 -2.03 18.51 15.24
C ASP A 166 -1.51 19.52 14.20
N ILE A 167 -2.35 19.96 13.25
CA ILE A 167 -2.02 21.03 12.29
C ILE A 167 -1.82 22.37 13.00
N GLU A 168 -2.72 22.72 13.93
CA GLU A 168 -2.65 23.96 14.70
C GLU A 168 -1.45 24.02 15.65
N LEU A 169 -0.90 22.86 16.06
CA LEU A 169 0.34 22.81 16.86
C LEU A 169 1.57 23.14 16.03
N ILE A 170 1.56 22.84 14.73
CA ILE A 170 2.69 23.07 13.82
C ILE A 170 2.69 24.51 13.30
N HIS A 171 1.51 25.10 13.18
CA HIS A 171 1.32 26.43 12.64
C HIS A 171 0.29 27.21 13.43
N ASP A 172 0.55 28.49 13.70
CA ASP A 172 -0.44 29.40 14.29
C ASP A 172 -1.77 29.29 13.54
N LYS A 173 -2.89 29.22 14.28
CA LYS A 173 -4.27 29.28 13.78
C LYS A 173 -4.50 30.39 12.76
N LYS A 174 -3.76 31.49 12.89
CA LYS A 174 -3.84 32.64 12.01
C LYS A 174 -3.04 32.49 10.71
N SER A 175 -2.16 31.49 10.61
CA SER A 175 -1.35 31.27 9.42
C SER A 175 -2.22 30.87 8.23
N ILE A 176 -1.88 31.38 7.05
CA ILE A 176 -2.61 31.08 5.81
C ILE A 176 -2.53 29.59 5.51
N MET A 177 -1.38 28.95 5.79
CA MET A 177 -1.19 27.52 5.58
C MET A 177 -2.06 26.65 6.50
N SER A 178 -2.19 26.97 7.80
CA SER A 178 -3.13 26.26 8.69
C SER A 178 -4.54 26.36 8.15
N LYS A 179 -4.96 27.56 7.76
CA LYS A 179 -6.30 27.79 7.22
C LYS A 179 -6.52 27.01 5.92
N LEU A 180 -5.55 26.99 5.02
CA LEU A 180 -5.61 26.24 3.76
C LEU A 180 -5.78 24.74 4.02
N LEU A 181 -4.92 24.15 4.85
CA LEU A 181 -4.97 22.72 5.16
C LEU A 181 -6.28 22.33 5.86
N ILE A 182 -6.72 23.13 6.85
CA ILE A 182 -7.99 22.91 7.56
C ILE A 182 -9.18 23.02 6.59
N GLN A 183 -9.20 24.02 5.70
CA GLN A 183 -10.28 24.20 4.72
C GLN A 183 -10.34 23.04 3.70
N LEU A 184 -9.21 22.48 3.29
CA LEU A 184 -9.17 21.26 2.48
C LEU A 184 -9.75 20.06 3.25
N LEU A 185 -9.37 19.89 4.52
CA LEU A 185 -9.84 18.82 5.40
C LEU A 185 -11.32 18.92 5.79
N GLU A 186 -11.94 20.07 5.61
CA GLU A 186 -13.39 20.17 5.73
C GLU A 186 -14.13 19.33 4.67
N GLY A 187 -13.50 19.03 3.53
CA GLY A 187 -14.08 18.17 2.50
C GLY A 187 -15.40 18.72 1.94
N LYS A 188 -15.42 20.00 1.55
CA LYS A 188 -16.59 20.64 0.93
C LYS A 188 -16.29 21.27 -0.43
N ARG A 189 -15.37 20.67 -1.19
CA ARG A 189 -15.10 21.12 -2.56
C ARG A 189 -16.30 20.82 -3.45
N CYS A 190 -16.65 21.71 -4.35
CA CYS A 190 -17.60 21.43 -5.42
C CYS A 190 -16.99 20.41 -6.38
N GLU A 191 -17.58 19.22 -6.50
CA GLU A 191 -17.07 18.14 -7.37
C GLU A 191 -17.75 18.11 -8.75
N VAL A 192 -18.56 19.14 -9.05
CA VAL A 192 -19.24 19.24 -10.35
C VAL A 192 -18.20 19.53 -11.42
N ASN A 193 -18.09 18.62 -12.40
CA ASN A 193 -17.21 18.79 -13.56
C ASN A 193 -17.86 19.69 -14.64
N ALA A 194 -18.22 20.91 -14.24
CA ALA A 194 -18.74 21.95 -15.10
C ALA A 194 -18.34 23.31 -14.55
N HIS A 195 -18.40 24.34 -15.39
CA HIS A 195 -18.10 25.72 -15.00
C HIS A 195 -19.18 26.68 -15.49
N SER A 196 -19.33 27.79 -14.77
CA SER A 196 -20.17 28.92 -15.13
C SER A 196 -19.29 30.09 -15.58
N ILE A 197 -19.43 30.47 -16.85
CA ILE A 197 -18.68 31.56 -17.47
C ILE A 197 -18.99 32.91 -16.79
N SER A 198 -20.24 33.14 -16.38
CA SER A 198 -20.62 34.40 -15.71
C SER A 198 -19.97 34.52 -14.34
N VAL A 199 -20.00 33.45 -13.55
CA VAL A 199 -19.32 33.39 -12.24
C VAL A 199 -17.82 33.55 -12.41
N ALA A 200 -17.24 32.86 -13.41
CA ALA A 200 -15.81 32.94 -13.69
C ALA A 200 -15.37 34.37 -14.05
N LYS A 201 -16.14 35.09 -14.88
CA LYS A 201 -15.88 36.51 -15.21
C LYS A 201 -15.94 37.43 -14.00
N THR A 202 -16.90 37.21 -13.10
CA THR A 202 -17.05 38.00 -11.87
C THR A 202 -15.85 37.78 -10.95
N ILE A 203 -15.48 36.52 -10.70
CA ILE A 203 -14.36 36.19 -9.80
C ILE A 203 -13.03 36.64 -10.42
N ALA A 204 -12.81 36.45 -11.72
CA ALA A 204 -11.62 36.97 -12.40
C ALA A 204 -11.49 38.50 -12.25
N GLY A 205 -12.60 39.23 -12.34
CA GLY A 205 -12.61 40.67 -12.09
C GLY A 205 -12.23 41.03 -10.66
N GLN A 206 -12.80 40.31 -9.69
CA GLN A 206 -12.48 40.47 -8.27
C GLN A 206 -10.99 40.21 -7.97
N LEU A 207 -10.41 39.12 -8.50
CA LEU A 207 -8.99 38.82 -8.36
C LEU A 207 -8.09 39.92 -8.92
N TYR A 208 -8.51 40.57 -10.02
CA TYR A 208 -7.77 41.69 -10.59
C TYR A 208 -7.86 42.97 -9.75
N GLU A 209 -9.02 43.25 -9.17
CA GLU A 209 -9.22 44.38 -8.26
C GLU A 209 -8.42 44.23 -6.96
N VAL A 210 -8.29 43.00 -6.44
CA VAL A 210 -7.42 42.68 -5.29
C VAL A 210 -5.99 43.08 -5.57
N ARG A 211 -5.47 42.71 -6.74
CA ARG A 211 -4.12 43.07 -7.17
C ARG A 211 -3.92 44.59 -7.23
N GLN A 212 -4.94 45.35 -7.64
CA GLN A 212 -4.87 46.81 -7.67
C GLN A 212 -5.00 47.49 -6.30
N GLY A 213 -5.22 46.72 -5.22
CA GLY A 213 -5.44 47.25 -3.89
C GLY A 213 -6.78 47.98 -3.74
N THR A 214 -7.72 47.75 -4.66
CA THR A 214 -9.05 48.38 -4.68
C THR A 214 -10.15 47.48 -4.16
N SER A 215 -9.82 46.25 -3.74
CA SER A 215 -10.77 45.25 -3.27
C SER A 215 -10.59 44.95 -1.79
N ASP A 216 -11.71 44.66 -1.10
CA ASP A 216 -11.75 44.25 0.31
C ASP A 216 -11.57 42.73 0.52
N ILE A 217 -11.24 41.97 -0.53
CA ILE A 217 -11.07 40.51 -0.43
C ILE A 217 -9.80 40.21 0.36
N ASP A 218 -9.99 39.54 1.49
CA ASP A 218 -8.91 39.11 2.37
C ASP A 218 -8.28 37.78 1.94
N SER A 219 -7.17 37.41 2.61
CA SER A 219 -6.48 36.13 2.40
C SER A 219 -7.39 34.92 2.59
N ASP A 220 -8.40 35.05 3.45
CA ASP A 220 -9.29 33.94 3.82
C ASP A 220 -10.27 33.64 2.69
N THR A 221 -10.83 34.68 2.06
CA THR A 221 -11.65 34.57 0.85
C THR A 221 -10.85 34.00 -0.32
N TYR A 222 -9.58 34.41 -0.47
CA TYR A 222 -8.68 33.85 -1.49
C TYR A 222 -8.42 32.36 -1.26
N THR A 223 -8.19 31.95 -0.02
CA THR A 223 -8.00 30.54 0.34
C THR A 223 -9.27 29.72 0.12
N GLN A 224 -10.44 30.28 0.43
CA GLN A 224 -11.73 29.62 0.21
C GLN A 224 -12.02 29.38 -1.27
N LEU A 225 -11.67 30.32 -2.16
CA LEU A 225 -11.79 30.13 -3.60
C LEU A 225 -11.07 28.84 -4.04
N PHE A 226 -9.81 28.68 -3.65
CA PHE A 226 -8.99 27.53 -4.03
C PHE A 226 -9.46 26.21 -3.40
N THR A 227 -10.20 26.23 -2.29
CA THR A 227 -10.62 25.02 -1.56
C THR A 227 -12.07 24.61 -1.81
N ARG A 228 -12.95 25.53 -2.20
CA ARG A 228 -14.40 25.26 -2.35
C ARG A 228 -14.85 25.11 -3.79
N ASP A 229 -14.27 25.84 -4.73
CA ASP A 229 -14.69 25.75 -6.12
C ASP A 229 -14.21 24.46 -6.80
N SER A 230 -14.94 24.04 -7.83
CA SER A 230 -14.55 22.88 -8.63
C SER A 230 -13.30 23.20 -9.44
N PHE A 231 -12.51 22.17 -9.73
CA PHE A 231 -11.32 22.35 -10.58
C PHE A 231 -11.68 22.89 -11.96
N SER A 232 -12.81 22.46 -12.54
CA SER A 232 -13.34 23.00 -13.79
C SER A 232 -13.70 24.48 -13.70
N GLN A 233 -14.29 24.93 -12.59
CA GLN A 233 -14.60 26.34 -12.37
C GLN A 233 -13.33 27.19 -12.19
N LEU A 234 -12.37 26.69 -11.41
CA LEU A 234 -11.08 27.36 -11.18
C LEU A 234 -10.27 27.52 -12.47
N ALA A 235 -10.19 26.46 -13.29
CA ALA A 235 -9.55 26.52 -14.59
C ALA A 235 -10.17 27.62 -15.48
N ALA A 236 -11.50 27.68 -15.55
CA ALA A 236 -12.20 28.72 -16.32
C ALA A 236 -11.98 30.14 -15.76
N ILE A 237 -11.84 30.30 -14.43
CA ILE A 237 -11.48 31.58 -13.82
C ILE A 237 -10.08 32.01 -14.27
N PHE A 238 -9.10 31.09 -14.24
CA PHE A 238 -7.73 31.39 -14.62
C PHE A 238 -7.62 31.77 -16.09
N ASP A 239 -8.25 31.02 -16.99
CA ASP A 239 -8.25 31.31 -18.43
C ASP A 239 -8.86 32.70 -18.71
N ILE A 240 -10.01 33.02 -18.11
CA ILE A 240 -10.66 34.32 -18.30
C ILE A 240 -9.84 35.46 -17.69
N TYR A 241 -9.19 35.23 -16.55
CA TYR A 241 -8.30 36.22 -15.94
C TYR A 241 -7.14 36.56 -16.87
N GLU A 242 -6.47 35.53 -17.38
CA GLU A 242 -5.31 35.67 -18.27
C GLU A 242 -5.70 36.34 -19.59
N ASP A 243 -6.77 35.89 -20.23
CA ASP A 243 -7.26 36.44 -21.50
C ASP A 243 -7.67 37.92 -21.38
N LYS A 244 -8.30 38.30 -20.26
CA LYS A 244 -8.88 39.64 -20.09
C LYS A 244 -7.86 40.68 -19.61
N TYR A 245 -6.93 40.28 -18.75
CA TYR A 245 -6.01 41.19 -18.07
C TYR A 245 -4.57 41.08 -18.55
N GLY A 246 -4.24 40.09 -19.39
CA GLY A 246 -2.92 39.93 -20.00
C GLY A 246 -1.81 39.60 -18.99
N GLN A 247 -2.18 39.07 -17.83
CA GLN A 247 -1.29 38.71 -16.73
C GLN A 247 -1.58 37.28 -16.29
N SER A 248 -0.54 36.52 -15.96
CA SER A 248 -0.68 35.15 -15.49
C SER A 248 -1.36 35.09 -14.11
N ILE A 249 -2.10 34.03 -13.82
CA ILE A 249 -2.63 33.82 -12.46
C ILE A 249 -1.49 33.66 -11.43
N GLN A 250 -0.34 33.14 -11.85
CA GLN A 250 0.85 32.98 -11.02
C GLN A 250 1.39 34.32 -10.54
N GLU A 251 1.46 35.34 -11.40
CA GLU A 251 1.81 36.70 -10.99
C GLU A 251 0.80 37.27 -9.99
N ALA A 252 -0.49 36.99 -10.15
CA ALA A 252 -1.51 37.44 -9.22
C ALA A 252 -1.29 36.84 -7.81
N ILE A 253 -0.91 35.56 -7.74
CA ILE A 253 -0.55 34.88 -6.49
C ILE A 253 0.69 35.51 -5.86
N GLU A 254 1.73 35.78 -6.64
CA GLU A 254 2.98 36.42 -6.16
C GLU A 254 2.75 37.82 -5.58
N HIS A 255 1.78 38.56 -6.12
CA HIS A 255 1.37 39.85 -5.55
C HIS A 255 0.53 39.72 -4.27
N GLN A 256 -0.26 38.65 -4.15
CA GLN A 256 -1.18 38.46 -3.03
C GLN A 256 -0.46 37.98 -1.77
N PHE A 257 0.52 37.09 -1.90
CA PHE A 257 1.22 36.49 -0.77
C PHE A 257 2.64 37.03 -0.67
N LYS A 258 3.13 37.20 0.57
CA LYS A 258 4.50 37.66 0.83
C LYS A 258 5.47 36.52 1.13
N ASN A 259 4.95 35.38 1.57
CA ASN A 259 5.75 34.22 1.92
C ASN A 259 5.99 33.35 0.68
N GLU A 260 7.25 33.08 0.35
CA GLU A 260 7.63 32.29 -0.82
C GLU A 260 7.02 30.87 -0.81
N ILE A 261 6.85 30.26 0.37
CA ILE A 261 6.29 28.92 0.51
C ILE A 261 4.79 28.94 0.24
N GLU A 262 4.08 29.95 0.75
CA GLU A 262 2.66 30.15 0.46
C GLU A 262 2.45 30.34 -1.05
N ILE A 263 3.27 31.20 -1.68
CA ILE A 263 3.27 31.39 -3.14
C ILE A 263 3.43 30.05 -3.86
N LYS A 264 4.46 29.26 -3.52
CA LYS A 264 4.70 27.94 -4.13
C LYS A 264 3.54 26.97 -3.93
N CYS A 265 2.92 26.95 -2.76
CA CYS A 265 1.74 26.13 -2.49
C CYS A 265 0.56 26.50 -3.41
N PHE A 266 0.23 27.79 -3.54
CA PHE A 266 -0.85 28.21 -4.44
C PHE A 266 -0.49 28.00 -5.92
N GLN A 267 0.78 28.16 -6.30
CA GLN A 267 1.27 27.82 -7.64
C GLN A 267 1.15 26.32 -7.94
N ASP A 268 1.49 25.45 -6.97
CA ASP A 268 1.29 24.01 -7.07
C ASP A 268 -0.20 23.67 -7.27
N MET A 269 -1.11 24.35 -6.57
CA MET A 269 -2.56 24.17 -6.79
C MET A 269 -2.97 24.59 -8.21
N VAL A 270 -2.50 25.73 -8.72
CA VAL A 270 -2.78 26.15 -10.09
C VAL A 270 -2.29 25.12 -11.10
N GLU A 271 -1.06 24.63 -10.91
CA GLU A 271 -0.48 23.63 -11.80
C GLU A 271 -1.28 22.33 -11.79
N TYR A 272 -1.62 21.82 -10.61
CA TYR A 272 -2.48 20.65 -10.47
C TYR A 272 -3.84 20.85 -11.11
N ILE A 273 -4.49 22.00 -10.92
CA ILE A 273 -5.81 22.31 -11.49
C ILE A 273 -5.76 22.27 -13.03
N ARG A 274 -4.70 22.81 -13.63
CA ARG A 274 -4.55 22.85 -15.08
C ARG A 274 -4.17 21.49 -15.66
N LEU A 275 -3.15 20.84 -15.09
CA LEU A 275 -2.56 19.61 -15.62
C LEU A 275 -2.07 18.68 -14.48
N PRO A 276 -2.97 17.92 -13.82
CA PRO A 276 -2.63 17.05 -12.69
C PRO A 276 -1.50 16.06 -12.99
N ASN A 277 -1.54 15.45 -14.17
CA ASN A 277 -0.54 14.44 -14.58
C ASN A 277 0.85 15.05 -14.80
N ASN A 278 0.91 16.30 -15.24
CA ASN A 278 2.16 17.03 -15.44
C ASN A 278 2.78 17.40 -14.09
N TYR A 279 1.94 17.88 -13.16
CA TYR A 279 2.31 18.16 -11.77
C TYR A 279 2.96 16.94 -11.10
N TYR A 280 2.30 15.78 -11.12
CA TYR A 280 2.88 14.56 -10.54
C TYR A 280 4.13 14.08 -11.26
N SER A 281 4.23 14.28 -12.57
CA SER A 281 5.43 13.92 -13.33
C SER A 281 6.65 14.72 -12.87
N LYS A 282 6.47 16.01 -12.59
CA LYS A 282 7.54 16.87 -12.05
C LYS A 282 7.94 16.48 -10.64
N ILE A 283 6.96 16.18 -9.78
CA ILE A 283 7.25 15.73 -8.41
C ILE A 283 8.01 14.39 -8.42
N LEU A 284 7.62 13.45 -9.29
CA LEU A 284 8.35 12.19 -9.46
C LEU A 284 9.80 12.42 -9.87
N ARG A 285 10.04 13.33 -10.82
CA ARG A 285 11.41 13.68 -11.24
C ARG A 285 12.19 14.31 -10.08
N GLN A 286 11.62 15.29 -9.38
CA GLN A 286 12.25 15.93 -8.22
C GLN A 286 12.63 14.90 -7.15
N ALA A 287 11.71 14.00 -6.79
CA ALA A 287 11.95 12.96 -5.79
C ALA A 287 13.05 11.96 -6.19
N LEU A 288 13.23 11.70 -7.50
CA LEU A 288 14.30 10.84 -8.03
C LEU A 288 15.66 11.55 -8.08
N ASP A 289 15.66 12.87 -8.27
CA ASP A 289 16.88 13.69 -8.36
C ASP A 289 17.40 14.10 -6.97
N GLU A 290 16.59 13.97 -5.91
CA GLU A 290 17.00 14.21 -4.52
C GLU A 290 18.11 13.25 -4.06
N ILE A 291 19.04 13.76 -3.25
CA ILE A 291 20.12 12.98 -2.63
C ILE A 291 20.08 13.20 -1.11
N PRO A 292 19.64 12.20 -0.31
CA PRO A 292 19.15 10.88 -0.72
C PRO A 292 17.77 10.95 -1.41
N ILE A 293 17.45 9.93 -2.22
CA ILE A 293 16.16 9.80 -2.94
C ILE A 293 14.98 9.87 -1.98
N ASP A 294 13.95 10.65 -2.33
CA ASP A 294 12.71 10.73 -1.56
C ASP A 294 11.77 9.55 -1.86
N TYR A 295 12.08 8.42 -1.23
CA TYR A 295 11.26 7.21 -1.34
C TYR A 295 9.81 7.41 -0.87
N LYS A 296 9.54 8.30 0.09
CA LYS A 296 8.16 8.49 0.59
C LYS A 296 7.28 9.05 -0.51
N THR A 297 7.75 10.10 -1.19
CA THR A 297 7.06 10.68 -2.34
C THR A 297 6.90 9.70 -3.50
N LEU A 298 7.94 8.93 -3.83
CA LEU A 298 7.83 7.91 -4.87
C LEU A 298 6.81 6.83 -4.54
N ILE A 299 6.81 6.32 -3.30
CA ILE A 299 5.84 5.33 -2.81
C ILE A 299 4.42 5.89 -2.91
N ARG A 300 4.22 7.11 -2.39
CA ARG A 300 2.93 7.79 -2.37
C ARG A 300 2.34 7.94 -3.78
N ILE A 301 3.14 8.40 -4.74
CA ILE A 301 2.67 8.59 -6.12
C ILE A 301 2.53 7.25 -6.84
N ILE A 302 3.57 6.41 -6.90
CA ILE A 302 3.57 5.18 -7.71
C ILE A 302 2.55 4.16 -7.19
N ILE A 303 2.45 3.97 -5.87
CA ILE A 303 1.52 3.00 -5.29
C ILE A 303 0.13 3.61 -5.11
N GLY A 304 0.04 4.86 -4.63
CA GLY A 304 -1.24 5.53 -4.38
C GLY A 304 -2.05 5.79 -5.67
N HIS A 305 -1.37 6.12 -6.77
CA HIS A 305 -2.02 6.38 -8.06
C HIS A 305 -2.15 5.13 -8.94
N GLN A 306 -1.66 3.96 -8.50
CA GLN A 306 -1.63 2.72 -9.29
C GLN A 306 -2.99 2.36 -9.91
N SER A 307 -4.09 2.61 -9.20
CA SER A 307 -5.46 2.27 -9.63
C SER A 307 -6.27 3.47 -10.13
N LYS A 308 -5.66 4.65 -10.21
CA LYS A 308 -6.29 5.91 -10.58
C LYS A 308 -5.81 6.37 -11.97
N ASP A 309 -4.69 7.09 -12.00
CA ASP A 309 -4.20 7.89 -13.13
C ASP A 309 -2.68 7.70 -13.38
N LEU A 310 -2.07 6.66 -12.80
CA LEU A 310 -0.65 6.38 -13.00
C LEU A 310 -0.30 6.15 -14.48
N ASP A 311 -1.22 5.61 -15.29
CA ASP A 311 -1.02 5.44 -16.73
C ASP A 311 -0.83 6.78 -17.44
N GLU A 312 -1.67 7.76 -17.13
CA GLU A 312 -1.60 9.11 -17.65
C GLU A 312 -0.36 9.87 -17.13
N ILE A 313 -0.01 9.71 -15.85
CA ILE A 313 1.22 10.28 -15.27
C ILE A 313 2.45 9.76 -16.03
N LYS A 314 2.54 8.46 -16.33
CA LYS A 314 3.69 7.89 -17.09
C LYS A 314 3.78 8.44 -18.51
N LEU A 315 2.64 8.62 -19.17
CA LEU A 315 2.58 9.18 -20.52
C LEU A 315 3.08 10.62 -20.49
N GLU A 316 2.63 11.42 -19.53
CA GLU A 316 3.02 12.82 -19.39
C GLU A 316 4.49 12.96 -19.01
N TYR A 317 4.98 12.15 -18.07
CA TYR A 317 6.40 12.07 -17.70
C TYR A 317 7.29 11.83 -18.94
N SER A 318 6.89 10.89 -19.79
CA SER A 318 7.65 10.56 -21.01
C SER A 318 7.68 11.71 -22.01
N LYS A 319 6.64 12.55 -22.07
CA LYS A 319 6.61 13.75 -22.92
C LYS A 319 7.49 14.87 -22.39
N ILE A 320 7.54 15.06 -21.07
CA ILE A 320 8.29 16.16 -20.45
C ILE A 320 9.80 15.89 -20.50
N TYR A 321 10.22 14.64 -20.30
CA TYR A 321 11.62 14.29 -20.09
C TYR A 321 12.28 13.50 -21.21
N ASP A 322 11.54 13.21 -22.30
CA ASP A 322 12.00 12.35 -23.41
C ASP A 322 12.56 10.99 -22.94
N GLU A 323 12.07 10.50 -21.79
CA GLU A 323 12.50 9.28 -21.12
C GLU A 323 11.33 8.65 -20.36
N THR A 324 11.23 7.33 -20.39
CA THR A 324 10.14 6.62 -19.71
C THR A 324 10.42 6.49 -18.21
N LEU A 325 9.36 6.60 -17.39
CA LEU A 325 9.48 6.51 -15.93
C LEU A 325 10.11 5.19 -15.47
N ASP A 326 9.80 4.05 -16.11
CA ASP A 326 10.41 2.76 -15.79
C ASP A 326 11.90 2.69 -16.13
N LYS A 327 12.39 3.49 -17.07
CA LYS A 327 13.83 3.57 -17.35
C LYS A 327 14.53 4.39 -16.26
N THR A 328 14.01 5.56 -15.92
CA THR A 328 14.55 6.39 -14.84
C THR A 328 14.62 5.61 -13.51
N ILE A 329 13.55 4.88 -13.18
CA ILE A 329 13.51 4.06 -11.96
C ILE A 329 14.56 2.95 -11.97
N GLU A 330 14.78 2.30 -13.12
CA GLU A 330 15.80 1.26 -13.27
C GLU A 330 17.20 1.82 -12.97
N ASP A 331 17.47 3.03 -13.47
CA ASP A 331 18.77 3.69 -13.40
C ASP A 331 19.04 4.32 -12.01
N CYS A 332 18.02 4.87 -11.34
CA CYS A 332 18.19 5.63 -10.10
C CYS A 332 18.01 4.80 -8.80
N ILE A 333 17.14 3.79 -8.77
CA ILE A 333 16.79 3.13 -7.50
C ILE A 333 17.72 1.96 -7.22
N ASP A 334 18.45 1.99 -6.10
CA ASP A 334 19.39 0.90 -5.77
C ASP A 334 18.79 -0.23 -4.94
N ILE A 335 17.65 0.00 -4.26
CA ILE A 335 17.03 -1.01 -3.39
C ILE A 335 16.29 -2.06 -4.25
N PRO A 336 16.77 -3.32 -4.33
CA PRO A 336 16.29 -4.27 -5.34
C PRO A 336 14.80 -4.59 -5.24
N GLY A 337 14.26 -4.71 -4.03
CA GLY A 337 12.83 -5.00 -3.81
C GLY A 337 11.93 -3.84 -4.24
N ILE A 338 12.33 -2.60 -3.93
CA ILE A 338 11.58 -1.39 -4.32
C ILE A 338 11.66 -1.20 -5.83
N LYS A 339 12.86 -1.28 -6.41
CA LYS A 339 13.06 -1.21 -7.88
C LYS A 339 12.15 -2.20 -8.59
N HIS A 340 12.19 -3.47 -8.16
CA HIS A 340 11.33 -4.51 -8.74
C HIS A 340 9.83 -4.18 -8.60
N ALA A 341 9.39 -3.75 -7.42
CA ALA A 341 7.99 -3.41 -7.19
C ALA A 341 7.52 -2.27 -8.09
N PHE A 342 8.28 -1.18 -8.18
CA PHE A 342 7.95 -0.04 -9.02
C PHE A 342 7.93 -0.41 -10.50
N ILE A 343 8.93 -1.15 -11.01
CA ILE A 343 8.91 -1.59 -12.43
C ILE A 343 7.70 -2.49 -12.70
N MET A 344 7.36 -3.40 -11.80
CA MET A 344 6.18 -4.26 -11.95
C MET A 344 4.88 -3.44 -12.01
N ILE A 345 4.75 -2.43 -11.16
CA ILE A 345 3.58 -1.54 -11.12
C ILE A 345 3.52 -0.68 -12.39
N ILE A 346 4.60 0.02 -12.72
CA ILE A 346 4.70 0.96 -13.84
C ILE A 346 4.47 0.24 -15.18
N THR A 347 4.99 -0.97 -15.33
CA THR A 347 4.88 -1.72 -16.60
C THR A 347 3.66 -2.64 -16.63
N SER A 348 2.84 -2.65 -15.57
CA SER A 348 1.75 -3.60 -15.37
C SER A 348 2.21 -5.06 -15.57
N GLY A 349 3.43 -5.36 -15.14
CA GLY A 349 4.10 -6.66 -15.29
C GLY A 349 4.67 -6.96 -16.69
N LYS A 350 4.52 -6.08 -17.69
CA LYS A 350 4.91 -6.36 -19.09
C LYS A 350 6.42 -6.46 -19.30
N LYS A 351 7.24 -5.68 -18.58
CA LYS A 351 8.70 -5.59 -18.82
C LYS A 351 9.49 -6.75 -18.18
N LEU A 352 9.01 -7.31 -17.07
CA LEU A 352 9.72 -8.33 -16.28
C LEU A 352 9.21 -9.76 -16.46
N LEU A 353 8.27 -10.01 -17.38
CA LEU A 353 7.86 -11.35 -17.82
C LEU A 353 8.97 -12.11 -18.60
N SER A 354 10.20 -11.58 -18.65
CA SER A 354 11.36 -12.41 -19.00
C SER A 354 11.63 -13.40 -17.85
N SER A 355 11.86 -14.66 -18.20
CA SER A 355 12.01 -15.87 -17.34
C SER A 355 12.95 -15.79 -16.10
N HIS A 356 13.57 -14.65 -15.81
CA HIS A 356 14.41 -14.41 -14.64
C HIS A 356 13.61 -14.10 -13.36
N CYS A 357 12.47 -13.39 -13.43
CA CYS A 357 11.68 -13.07 -12.22
C CYS A 357 10.92 -14.28 -11.67
N GLU A 358 10.38 -15.15 -12.53
CA GLU A 358 9.76 -16.41 -12.09
C GLU A 358 10.76 -17.30 -11.33
N ARG A 359 12.02 -17.34 -11.79
CA ARG A 359 13.12 -18.03 -11.10
C ARG A 359 13.57 -17.33 -9.81
N ALA A 360 13.49 -16.01 -9.72
CA ALA A 360 13.87 -15.29 -8.49
C ALA A 360 12.78 -15.37 -7.40
N ILE A 361 11.50 -15.31 -7.78
CA ILE A 361 10.34 -15.33 -6.88
C ILE A 361 9.98 -16.77 -6.47
N PHE A 362 10.02 -17.74 -7.40
CA PHE A 362 9.62 -19.13 -7.16
C PHE A 362 10.77 -20.15 -7.27
N GLY A 363 11.97 -19.72 -7.67
CA GLY A 363 13.10 -20.60 -7.99
C GLY A 363 14.31 -20.48 -7.06
N ARG A 364 14.19 -20.03 -5.80
CA ARG A 364 15.26 -20.23 -4.82
C ARG A 364 15.30 -21.71 -4.37
N ARG A 365 16.07 -22.53 -5.09
CA ARG A 365 16.79 -23.67 -4.50
C ARG A 365 18.27 -23.33 -4.40
N ASN A 366 18.80 -23.52 -3.20
CA ASN A 366 20.21 -23.76 -2.86
C ASN A 366 21.24 -22.64 -3.15
N HIS A 367 21.29 -21.64 -2.28
CA HIS A 367 22.59 -21.11 -1.85
C HIS A 367 22.92 -21.73 -0.49
N SER A 368 23.68 -22.82 -0.51
CA SER A 368 24.38 -23.30 0.68
C SER A 368 25.47 -22.30 1.03
N SER A 369 25.34 -21.68 2.19
CA SER A 369 26.39 -20.92 2.86
C SER A 369 27.65 -21.79 3.12
N PRO A 370 28.84 -21.19 3.35
CA PRO A 370 30.11 -21.91 3.42
C PRO A 370 30.25 -22.87 4.63
N THR A 371 29.21 -23.01 5.44
CA THR A 371 29.21 -23.74 6.71
C THR A 371 29.04 -25.26 6.57
N ASN A 372 28.54 -25.76 5.44
CA ASN A 372 28.28 -27.20 5.23
C ASN A 372 29.52 -28.05 4.93
N SER A 373 30.68 -27.44 4.66
CA SER A 373 31.94 -28.17 4.49
C SER A 373 32.51 -28.71 5.82
N ARG A 374 31.97 -28.28 6.97
CA ARG A 374 32.42 -28.68 8.31
C ARG A 374 31.50 -29.68 9.03
N LEU A 375 30.35 -30.06 8.45
CA LEU A 375 29.38 -30.98 9.07
C LEU A 375 29.41 -32.42 8.50
N SER A 376 30.18 -32.66 7.43
CA SER A 376 30.33 -33.99 6.84
C SER A 376 30.96 -35.04 7.76
N PRO A 377 31.93 -34.73 8.66
CA PRO A 377 32.50 -35.76 9.54
C PRO A 377 31.57 -36.11 10.73
N THR A 378 30.71 -35.18 11.11
CA THR A 378 29.80 -35.30 12.28
C THR A 378 28.57 -36.13 11.94
N ASN A 379 28.02 -35.99 10.73
CA ASN A 379 26.89 -36.79 10.25
C ASN A 379 27.25 -38.26 10.01
N SER A 380 28.49 -38.58 9.63
CA SER A 380 28.96 -39.97 9.56
C SER A 380 28.99 -40.66 10.92
N ARG A 381 29.14 -39.91 12.02
CA ARG A 381 29.22 -40.46 13.40
C ARG A 381 27.86 -40.65 14.08
N LEU A 382 26.78 -40.05 13.57
CA LEU A 382 25.42 -40.19 14.10
C LEU A 382 24.58 -41.29 13.43
N SER A 383 25.05 -41.79 12.27
CA SER A 383 24.41 -42.91 11.54
C SER A 383 24.27 -44.21 12.36
N PRO A 384 25.22 -44.61 13.24
CA PRO A 384 25.07 -45.84 14.01
C PRO A 384 24.03 -45.68 15.13
N THR A 385 23.86 -44.49 15.68
CA THR A 385 22.93 -44.20 16.79
C THR A 385 21.49 -44.20 16.33
N ASN A 386 21.21 -43.65 15.13
CA ASN A 386 19.88 -43.68 14.51
C ASN A 386 19.45 -45.10 14.11
N SER A 387 20.40 -45.97 13.75
CA SER A 387 20.09 -47.38 13.46
C SER A 387 19.56 -48.15 14.68
N ARG A 388 19.96 -47.75 15.90
CA ARG A 388 19.56 -48.40 17.17
C ARG A 388 18.21 -47.96 17.71
N LEU A 389 17.65 -46.83 17.25
CA LEU A 389 16.34 -46.32 17.67
C LEU A 389 15.18 -46.78 16.75
N SER A 390 15.51 -47.25 15.54
CA SER A 390 14.55 -47.80 14.58
C SER A 390 13.71 -48.99 15.10
N PRO A 391 14.23 -49.94 15.91
CA PRO A 391 13.45 -51.09 16.38
C PRO A 391 12.47 -50.72 17.50
N THR A 392 12.70 -49.60 18.19
CA THR A 392 11.85 -49.11 19.27
C THR A 392 10.63 -48.38 18.69
N ASN A 393 10.82 -47.59 17.63
CA ASN A 393 9.74 -46.91 16.92
C ASN A 393 8.84 -47.87 16.14
N SER A 394 9.39 -48.97 15.61
CA SER A 394 8.58 -49.99 14.93
C SER A 394 7.61 -50.72 15.89
N ARG A 395 7.94 -50.81 17.18
CA ARG A 395 7.09 -51.46 18.21
C ARG A 395 5.93 -50.59 18.72
N LEU A 396 5.95 -49.28 18.47
CA LEU A 396 4.86 -48.35 18.83
C LEU A 396 3.80 -48.19 17.72
N SER A 397 4.16 -48.55 16.48
CA SER A 397 3.26 -48.45 15.31
C SER A 397 1.98 -49.31 15.39
N PRO A 398 1.99 -50.55 15.93
CA PRO A 398 0.77 -51.37 15.98
C PRO A 398 -0.20 -50.84 17.03
N THR A 399 0.30 -50.25 18.12
CA THR A 399 -0.50 -49.67 19.20
C THR A 399 -1.25 -48.41 18.73
N ASN A 400 -0.60 -47.56 17.93
CA ASN A 400 -1.24 -46.38 17.33
C ASN A 400 -2.25 -46.74 16.24
N SER A 401 -2.02 -47.82 15.47
CA SER A 401 -2.98 -48.28 14.45
C SER A 401 -4.31 -48.76 15.07
N ARG A 402 -4.28 -49.31 16.30
CA ARG A 402 -5.46 -49.80 17.03
C ARG A 402 -6.30 -48.70 17.69
N LEU A 403 -5.78 -47.48 17.80
CA LEU A 403 -6.51 -46.31 18.31
C LEU A 403 -7.26 -45.54 17.19
N SER A 404 -6.88 -45.76 15.93
CA SER A 404 -7.46 -45.06 14.78
C SER A 404 -8.96 -45.36 14.52
N PRO A 405 -9.48 -46.59 14.68
CA PRO A 405 -10.90 -46.87 14.44
C PRO A 405 -11.76 -46.28 15.57
N THR A 406 -11.24 -46.26 16.80
CA THR A 406 -11.90 -45.70 17.98
C THR A 406 -12.03 -44.18 17.88
N ASN A 407 -11.00 -43.48 17.38
CA ASN A 407 -11.05 -42.04 17.11
C ASN A 407 -11.97 -41.68 15.93
N SER A 408 -12.02 -42.52 14.89
CA SER A 408 -12.94 -42.29 13.75
C SER A 408 -14.42 -42.39 14.15
N ARG A 409 -14.76 -43.21 15.16
CA ARG A 409 -16.12 -43.36 15.69
C ARG A 409 -16.54 -42.26 16.68
N LEU A 410 -15.59 -41.50 17.22
CA LEU A 410 -15.86 -40.34 18.08
C LEU A 410 -16.13 -39.05 17.28
N SER A 411 -15.59 -38.94 16.06
CA SER A 411 -15.73 -37.75 15.22
C SER A 411 -17.18 -37.34 14.85
N PRO A 412 -18.13 -38.27 14.58
CA PRO A 412 -19.53 -37.89 14.30
C PRO A 412 -20.29 -37.47 15.57
N ILE A 413 -19.90 -38.01 16.74
CA ILE A 413 -20.52 -37.69 18.03
C ILE A 413 -20.12 -36.28 18.48
N ILE A 414 -18.86 -35.88 18.22
CA ILE A 414 -18.37 -34.52 18.49
C ILE A 414 -19.02 -33.51 17.53
N MET A 415 -19.17 -33.84 16.25
CA MET A 415 -19.87 -33.00 15.27
C MET A 415 -21.38 -32.84 15.59
N GLY A 416 -22.05 -33.93 16.00
CA GLY A 416 -23.45 -33.86 16.45
C GLY A 416 -23.62 -33.03 17.73
N GLY A 417 -22.65 -33.08 18.64
CA GLY A 417 -22.60 -32.21 19.82
C GLY A 417 -22.42 -30.71 19.47
N MET A 418 -21.62 -30.40 18.44
CA MET A 418 -21.41 -29.04 17.93
C MET A 418 -22.66 -28.46 17.24
N GLU A 419 -23.41 -29.28 16.47
CA GLU A 419 -24.68 -28.87 15.86
C GLU A 419 -25.78 -28.60 16.90
N ILE A 420 -25.87 -29.42 17.95
CA ILE A 420 -26.82 -29.19 19.06
C ILE A 420 -26.46 -27.90 19.82
N LYS A 421 -25.17 -27.58 19.96
CA LYS A 421 -24.68 -26.36 20.59
C LYS A 421 -24.94 -25.11 19.73
N HIS A 422 -24.77 -25.21 18.41
CA HIS A 422 -25.10 -24.13 17.47
C HIS A 422 -26.61 -23.84 17.43
N ARG A 423 -27.45 -24.88 17.40
CA ARG A 423 -28.92 -24.72 17.39
C ARG A 423 -29.48 -24.20 18.71
N SER A 424 -28.87 -24.59 19.83
CA SER A 424 -29.24 -24.04 21.14
C SER A 424 -28.79 -22.58 21.30
N GLN A 425 -27.61 -22.20 20.79
CA GLN A 425 -27.16 -20.81 20.78
C GLN A 425 -28.03 -19.92 19.86
N GLU A 426 -28.40 -20.38 18.67
CA GLU A 426 -29.34 -19.67 17.78
C GLU A 426 -30.73 -19.50 18.41
N ALA A 427 -31.21 -20.49 19.16
CA ALA A 427 -32.50 -20.40 19.86
C ALA A 427 -32.42 -19.39 21.03
N ILE A 428 -31.30 -19.36 21.75
CA ILE A 428 -31.04 -18.38 22.83
C ILE A 428 -30.96 -16.97 22.25
N ASP A 429 -30.29 -16.77 21.12
CA ASP A 429 -30.13 -15.44 20.51
C ASP A 429 -31.45 -14.94 19.88
N LYS A 430 -32.26 -15.85 19.32
CA LYS A 430 -33.63 -15.53 18.85
C LYS A 430 -34.56 -15.16 20.02
N LEU A 431 -34.47 -15.87 21.15
CA LEU A 431 -35.23 -15.53 22.37
C LEU A 431 -34.76 -14.21 22.98
N ALA A 432 -33.46 -13.92 22.99
CA ALA A 432 -32.91 -12.65 23.48
C ALA A 432 -33.37 -11.46 22.62
N HIS A 433 -33.48 -11.65 21.30
CA HIS A 433 -34.00 -10.64 20.38
C HIS A 433 -35.51 -10.39 20.55
N ILE A 434 -36.28 -11.42 20.89
CA ILE A 434 -37.73 -11.30 21.17
C ILE A 434 -37.98 -10.61 22.53
N LEU A 435 -37.12 -10.84 23.52
CA LEU A 435 -37.32 -10.34 24.89
C LEU A 435 -36.74 -8.94 25.17
N LYS A 436 -36.06 -8.27 24.22
CA LYS A 436 -35.37 -6.97 24.43
C LYS A 436 -34.57 -6.89 25.74
N ILE A 437 -33.91 -7.98 26.15
CA ILE A 437 -33.06 -7.98 27.34
C ILE A 437 -31.66 -7.53 26.93
N LYS A 438 -31.27 -6.30 27.32
CA LYS A 438 -29.87 -5.86 27.31
C LYS A 438 -29.06 -6.81 28.19
N ARG A 439 -28.02 -7.44 27.64
CA ARG A 439 -27.01 -8.15 28.45
C ARG A 439 -26.31 -7.13 29.37
N PRO A 440 -26.12 -7.41 30.67
CA PRO A 440 -25.21 -6.62 31.49
C PRO A 440 -23.76 -6.97 31.12
N HIS A 441 -22.88 -5.99 31.32
CA HIS A 441 -21.48 -5.90 30.87
C HIS A 441 -20.62 -7.12 31.14
#